data_AF-S8BWI1-F1
#
_entry.id   AF-S8BWI1-F1
#
_cell.length_a   1.000
_cell.length_b   1.000
_cell.length_c   1.000
_cell.angle_alpha   90.00
_cell.angle_beta   90.00
_cell.angle_gamma   90.00
#
_symmetry.space_group_name_H-M   'P 1'
#
loop_
_entity.id
_entity.type
_entity.pdbx_description
1 polymer ?
#
loop_
_entity_poly.entity_id
_entity_poly.type
_entity_poly.pdbx_seq_one_letter_code
_entity_poly.pdbx_strand_id
1 'polypeptide(L)'
;RNGIHFSHIGKPLYSFLSASPDQNGLRCMLLCRVILGRSEVVRSDCSQVIPTSPEFDSGVDSLSSPRKYTIWNPHMNTRILPYFMIT
;
A
#
# COMPACT_ATOMS: atom_id res chain seq x y z
N ARG A 1 5.73 10.33 -1.91
CA ARG A 1 5.70 9.38 -3.05
C ARG A 1 4.25 9.31 -3.51
N ASN A 2 3.98 9.46 -4.80
CA ASN A 2 2.60 9.49 -5.29
C ASN A 2 2.02 8.07 -5.29
N GLY A 3 1.11 7.80 -4.37
CA GLY A 3 0.41 6.53 -4.25
C GLY A 3 -0.01 6.22 -2.82
N ILE A 4 -0.96 5.29 -2.69
CA ILE A 4 -1.38 4.74 -1.40
C ILE A 4 -0.54 3.51 -1.09
N HIS A 5 -0.04 3.43 0.14
CA HIS A 5 0.84 2.36 0.58
C HIS A 5 0.13 1.40 1.53
N PHE A 6 0.33 0.10 1.31
CA PHE A 6 -0.28 -0.96 2.10
C PHE A 6 0.78 -1.91 2.63
N SER A 7 0.56 -2.46 3.83
CA SER A 7 1.29 -3.63 4.30
C SER A 7 0.51 -4.91 4.01
N HIS A 8 1.20 -6.05 3.89
CA HIS A 8 0.54 -7.35 3.81
C HIS A 8 -0.29 -7.62 5.09
N ILE A 9 -1.44 -8.32 4.96
CA ILE A 9 -2.34 -8.61 6.09
C ILE A 9 -1.66 -9.41 7.20
N GLY A 10 -0.74 -10.32 6.85
CA GLY A 10 0.06 -11.09 7.80
C GLY A 10 1.22 -10.30 8.44
N LYS A 11 1.40 -9.03 8.08
CA LYS A 11 2.46 -8.16 8.62
C LYS A 11 1.90 -6.75 8.94
N PRO A 12 0.83 -6.63 9.76
CA PRO A 12 0.13 -5.37 9.98
C PRO A 12 0.96 -4.33 10.73
N LEU A 13 1.95 -4.78 11.51
CA LEU A 13 2.85 -3.89 12.26
C LEU A 13 3.54 -2.84 11.38
N TYR A 14 3.85 -3.16 10.12
CA TYR A 14 4.50 -2.21 9.21
C TYR A 14 3.64 -0.99 8.86
N SER A 15 2.31 -1.13 8.83
CA SER A 15 1.41 0.02 8.63
C SER A 15 0.94 0.61 9.96
N PHE A 16 0.75 -0.21 11.01
CA PHE A 16 0.37 0.26 12.34
C PHE A 16 1.33 1.32 12.90
N LEU A 17 2.65 1.09 12.77
CA LEU A 17 3.66 2.03 13.27
C LEU A 17 3.59 3.41 12.60
N SER A 18 3.02 3.48 11.39
CA SER A 18 2.80 4.73 10.67
C SER A 18 1.45 5.41 10.95
N ALA A 19 0.52 4.73 11.63
CA ALA A 19 -0.78 5.29 11.98
C ALA A 19 -0.63 6.25 13.16
N SER A 20 -0.90 7.53 12.95
CA SER A 20 -0.87 8.54 14.02
C SER A 20 -2.01 8.30 15.02
N PRO A 21 -1.74 8.40 16.34
CA PRO A 21 -2.80 8.34 17.34
C PRO A 21 -3.69 9.59 17.26
N ASP A 22 -4.96 9.44 17.64
CA ASP A 22 -5.86 10.56 17.88
C ASP A 22 -5.59 11.23 19.24
N GLN A 23 -6.47 12.16 19.64
CA GLN A 23 -6.36 12.91 20.90
C GLN A 23 -6.41 12.01 22.16
N ASN A 24 -6.98 10.81 22.05
CA ASN A 24 -7.13 9.83 23.12
C ASN A 24 -6.05 8.73 23.05
N GLY A 25 -5.13 8.79 22.08
CA GLY A 25 -4.10 7.78 21.88
C GLY A 25 -4.52 6.61 20.98
N LEU A 26 -5.74 6.61 20.43
CA LEU A 26 -6.27 5.52 19.59
C LEU A 26 -5.68 5.57 18.19
N ARG A 27 -5.31 4.42 17.61
CA ARG A 27 -4.77 4.32 16.25
C ARG A 27 -5.70 3.52 15.36
N CYS A 28 -6.21 4.14 14.31
CA CYS A 28 -7.06 3.46 13.34
C CYS A 28 -6.23 2.89 12.19
N MET A 29 -6.50 1.64 11.83
CA MET A 29 -6.01 0.99 10.63
C MET A 29 -7.17 0.63 9.72
N LEU A 30 -6.95 0.73 8.40
CA LEU A 30 -7.91 0.28 7.41
C LEU A 30 -7.43 -1.04 6.80
N LEU A 31 -8.24 -2.08 6.96
CA LEU A 31 -8.08 -3.32 6.21
C LEU A 31 -8.79 -3.15 4.85
N CYS A 32 -8.02 -3.24 3.77
CA CYS A 32 -8.53 -3.11 2.41
C CYS A 32 -8.37 -4.41 1.62
N ARG A 33 -9.28 -4.63 0.68
CA ARG A 33 -9.06 -5.53 -0.45
C ARG A 33 -8.44 -4.70 -1.58
N VAL A 34 -7.34 -5.18 -2.15
CA VAL A 34 -6.58 -4.43 -3.17
C VAL A 34 -6.34 -5.31 -4.39
N ILE A 35 -6.69 -4.82 -5.57
CA ILE A 35 -6.41 -5.49 -6.85
C ILE A 35 -4.98 -5.13 -7.29
N LEU A 36 -4.01 -5.98 -6.94
CA LEU A 36 -2.60 -5.73 -7.23
C LEU A 36 -2.25 -5.86 -8.72
N GLY A 37 -2.89 -6.77 -9.46
CA GLY A 37 -2.52 -7.05 -10.85
C GLY A 37 -1.06 -7.48 -11.00
N ARG A 38 -0.41 -7.06 -12.08
CA ARG A 38 1.02 -7.29 -12.30
C ARG A 38 1.83 -6.28 -11.51
N SER A 39 2.57 -6.74 -10.51
CA SER A 39 3.43 -5.87 -9.70
C SER A 39 4.84 -5.75 -10.26
N GLU A 40 5.40 -4.55 -10.20
CA GLU A 40 6.84 -4.30 -10.39
C GLU A 40 7.55 -3.99 -9.07
N VAL A 41 8.86 -4.22 -9.03
CA VAL A 41 9.67 -3.90 -7.86
C VAL A 41 9.96 -2.41 -7.82
N VAL A 42 9.42 -1.72 -6.81
CA VAL A 42 9.68 -0.29 -6.56
C VAL A 42 10.70 -0.16 -5.44
N ARG A 43 11.92 0.23 -5.82
CA ARG A 43 13.02 0.38 -4.87
C ARG A 43 12.83 1.60 -3.96
N SER A 44 13.40 1.51 -2.76
CA SER A 44 13.33 2.58 -1.75
C SER A 44 14.12 3.83 -2.14
N ASP A 45 15.00 3.78 -3.12
CA ASP A 45 15.72 4.95 -3.67
C ASP A 45 14.98 5.59 -4.85
N CYS A 46 13.95 4.95 -5.38
CA CYS A 46 13.27 5.39 -6.60
C CYS A 46 12.24 6.50 -6.34
N SER A 47 12.26 7.53 -7.18
CA SER A 47 11.32 8.66 -7.20
C SER A 47 10.06 8.39 -8.04
N GLN A 48 9.82 7.13 -8.37
CA GLN A 48 8.74 6.70 -9.25
C GLN A 48 7.35 7.15 -8.75
N VAL A 49 6.58 7.77 -9.66
CA VAL A 49 5.24 8.34 -9.39
C VAL A 49 4.11 7.68 -10.21
N ILE A 50 4.47 6.86 -11.19
CA ILE A 50 3.60 6.05 -12.07
C ILE A 50 4.31 4.73 -12.36
N PRO A 51 3.66 3.70 -12.91
CA PRO A 51 4.36 2.49 -13.34
C PRO A 51 5.54 2.77 -14.31
N THR A 52 6.58 1.94 -14.31
CA THR A 52 7.69 2.10 -15.28
C THR A 52 7.23 1.83 -16.71
N SER A 53 6.17 1.04 -16.87
CA SER A 53 5.59 0.68 -18.15
C SER A 53 4.13 0.23 -17.99
N PRO A 54 3.29 0.32 -19.04
CA PRO A 54 1.84 0.07 -18.93
C PRO A 54 1.44 -1.36 -18.56
N GLU A 55 2.35 -2.34 -18.64
CA GLU A 55 2.08 -3.71 -18.20
C GLU A 55 2.04 -3.88 -16.69
N PHE A 56 2.46 -2.86 -15.92
CA PHE A 56 2.47 -2.91 -14.46
C PHE A 56 1.31 -2.13 -13.86
N ASP A 57 0.68 -2.76 -12.88
CA ASP A 57 -0.54 -2.29 -12.23
C ASP A 57 -0.28 -1.75 -10.82
N SER A 58 0.71 -2.30 -10.12
CA SER A 58 1.08 -1.94 -8.75
C SER A 58 2.59 -2.03 -8.52
N GLY A 59 3.04 -1.39 -7.44
CA GLY A 59 4.42 -1.50 -6.96
C GLY A 59 4.54 -2.43 -5.76
N VAL A 60 5.65 -3.15 -5.65
CA VAL A 60 6.00 -3.99 -4.50
C VAL A 60 7.46 -3.79 -4.07
N ASP A 61 7.78 -3.95 -2.79
CA ASP A 61 9.17 -3.80 -2.32
C ASP A 61 10.05 -5.04 -2.60
N SER A 62 9.46 -6.22 -2.69
CA SER A 62 10.13 -7.48 -3.06
C SER A 62 9.13 -8.48 -3.61
N LEU A 63 9.47 -9.15 -4.72
CA LEU A 63 8.65 -10.22 -5.29
C LEU A 63 8.70 -11.52 -4.48
N SER A 64 9.82 -11.79 -3.79
CA SER A 64 10.02 -13.04 -3.03
C SER A 64 9.45 -12.95 -1.62
N SER A 65 9.50 -11.78 -0.99
CA SER A 65 8.95 -11.56 0.35
C SER A 65 8.32 -10.17 0.45
N PRO A 66 7.14 -9.98 -0.15
CA PRO A 66 6.48 -8.69 -0.15
C PRO A 66 6.12 -8.26 1.27
N ARG A 67 6.38 -6.99 1.57
CA ARG A 67 5.96 -6.33 2.82
C ARG A 67 5.16 -5.08 2.55
N LYS A 68 5.46 -4.38 1.46
CA LYS A 68 4.83 -3.11 1.11
C LYS A 68 4.34 -3.14 -0.34
N TYR A 69 3.09 -2.74 -0.53
CA TYR A 69 2.48 -2.52 -1.83
C TYR A 69 2.21 -1.04 -2.04
N THR A 70 2.25 -0.61 -3.30
CA THR A 70 1.91 0.75 -3.71
C THR A 70 0.89 0.70 -4.83
N ILE A 71 -0.22 1.41 -4.64
CA ILE A 71 -1.18 1.70 -5.71
C ILE A 71 -1.00 3.17 -6.09
N TRP A 72 -0.62 3.43 -7.33
CA TRP A 72 -0.47 4.81 -7.82
C TRP A 72 -1.83 5.53 -7.89
N ASN A 73 -1.82 6.85 -7.68
CA ASN A 73 -3.02 7.68 -7.58
C ASN A 73 -4.04 7.48 -8.72
N PRO A 74 -3.64 7.36 -10.01
CA PRO A 74 -4.61 7.16 -11.09
C PRO A 74 -5.49 5.91 -10.95
N HIS A 75 -5.07 4.93 -10.13
CA HIS A 75 -5.75 3.65 -9.98
C HIS A 75 -6.36 3.45 -8.58
N MET A 76 -6.27 4.43 -7.69
CA MET A 76 -6.69 4.25 -6.29
C MET A 76 -8.20 3.94 -6.16
N ASN A 77 -9.05 4.64 -6.93
CA ASN A 77 -10.51 4.54 -6.82
C ASN A 77 -11.08 3.24 -7.41
N THR A 78 -10.34 2.60 -8.30
CA THR A 78 -10.81 1.37 -8.99
C THR A 78 -10.19 0.10 -8.41
N ARG A 79 -9.10 0.22 -7.64
CA ARG A 79 -8.33 -0.93 -7.13
C ARG A 79 -8.36 -1.12 -5.62
N ILE A 80 -8.82 -0.13 -4.86
CA ILE A 80 -8.85 -0.18 -3.39
C ILE A 80 -10.30 -0.23 -2.93
N LEU A 81 -10.65 -1.31 -2.23
CA LEU A 81 -11.91 -1.43 -1.51
C LEU A 81 -11.63 -1.45 -0.01
N PRO A 82 -11.97 -0.37 0.72
CA PRO A 82 -12.03 -0.39 2.19
C PRO A 82 -12.96 -1.53 2.63
N TYR A 83 -12.49 -2.39 3.54
CA TYR A 83 -13.27 -3.54 4.00
C TYR A 83 -13.63 -3.41 5.48
N PHE A 84 -12.64 -3.17 6.35
CA PHE A 84 -12.85 -2.98 7.79
C PHE A 84 -11.96 -1.89 8.35
N MET A 85 -12.43 -1.25 9.42
CA MET A 85 -11.62 -0.39 10.28
C MET A 85 -11.26 -1.16 11.56
N ILE A 86 -10.01 -1.06 11.97
CA ILE A 86 -9.45 -1.67 13.20
C ILE A 86 -8.96 -0.52 14.07
N THR A 87 -9.30 -0.53 15.36
CA THR A 87 -9.00 0.53 16.33
C THR A 87 -8.34 -0.03 17.58
#